data_AF-E8UWL8-F1
#
_entry.id   AF-E8UWL8-F1
#
_cell.length_a   1.000
_cell.length_b   1.000
_cell.length_c   1.000
_cell.angle_alpha   90.00
_cell.angle_beta   90.00
_cell.angle_gamma   90.00
#
_symmetry.space_group_name_H-M   'P 1'
#
loop_
_entity.id
_entity.type
_entity.pdbx_description
1 polymer ?
#
loop_
_entity_poly.entity_id
_entity_poly.type
_entity_poly.pdbx_seq_one_letter_code
_entity_poly.pdbx_strand_id
1 'polypeptide(L)' 'MIDDGLIHEIKNKFPFIKNLKDKNKLDNFMKIIKIIKLKNGEKLLEEGDYCTDIVFVINGVVRVYKLSPEGKEITLM' A
#
# COMPACT_ATOMS: atom_id res chain seq x y z
N MET A 1 -15.70 4.53 -2.25
CA MET A 1 -15.57 5.61 -1.26
C MET A 1 -14.89 5.04 -0.03
N ILE A 2 -14.04 5.83 0.64
CA ILE A 2 -13.50 5.46 1.95
C ILE A 2 -14.63 5.66 2.96
N ASP A 3 -15.02 4.62 3.68
CA ASP A 3 -16.00 4.70 4.76
C ASP A 3 -15.33 4.78 6.14
N ASP A 4 -16.09 5.14 7.17
CA ASP A 4 -15.59 5.32 8.53
C ASP A 4 -14.94 4.04 9.11
N GLY A 5 -15.42 2.86 8.70
CA GLY A 5 -14.85 1.58 9.11
C GLY A 5 -13.44 1.38 8.57
N LEU A 6 -13.24 1.67 7.28
CA LEU A 6 -11.92 1.59 6.66
C LEU A 6 -10.95 2.64 7.21
N ILE A 7 -11.43 3.85 7.52
CA ILE A 7 -10.62 4.88 8.19
C ILE A 7 -10.14 4.36 9.56
N HIS A 8 -11.02 3.69 10.31
CA HIS A 8 -10.68 3.11 11.60
C HIS A 8 -9.60 2.02 11.45
N GLU A 9 -9.73 1.13 10.46
CA GLU A 9 -8.75 0.08 10.18
C GLU A 9 -7.37 0.67 9.82
N ILE A 10 -7.34 1.66 8.91
CA ILE A 10 -6.13 2.37 8.48
C ILE A 10 -5.43 3.00 9.70
N LYS A 11 -6.16 3.72 10.55
CA LYS A 11 -5.59 4.35 11.76
C LYS A 11 -5.01 3.34 12.74
N ASN A 12 -5.56 2.13 12.80
CA ASN A 12 -5.07 1.09 13.70
C ASN A 12 -3.84 0.37 13.15
N LYS A 13 -3.81 0.06 11.85
CA LYS A 13 -2.66 -0.60 11.20
C LYS A 13 -1.46 0.32 11.00
N PHE A 14 -1.69 1.61 10.85
CA PHE A 14 -0.65 2.59 10.56
C PHE A 14 -0.62 3.67 11.65
N PRO A 15 0.01 3.40 12.82
CA PRO A 15 0.03 4.32 13.95
C PRO A 15 0.61 5.71 13.63
N PHE A 16 1.48 5.82 12.62
CA PHE A 16 2.02 7.12 12.17
C PHE A 16 0.90 8.08 11.72
N ILE A 17 -0.23 7.56 11.23
CA ILE A 17 -1.39 8.37 10.84
C ILE A 17 -2.01 9.04 12.07
N LYS A 18 -2.04 8.37 13.23
CA LYS A 18 -2.50 8.95 14.50
C LYS A 18 -1.58 10.09 14.97
N ASN A 19 -0.31 10.05 14.59
CA ASN A 19 0.68 11.06 14.93
C ASN A 19 0.64 12.29 14.01
N LEU A 20 -0.19 12.29 12.96
CA LEU A 20 -0.49 13.48 12.18
C LEU A 20 -1.38 14.41 13.02
N LYS A 21 -0.76 15.16 13.95
CA LYS A 21 -1.43 16.10 14.87
C LYS A 21 -2.16 17.24 14.15
N ASP A 22 -1.76 17.51 12.92
CA ASP A 22 -2.38 18.52 12.06
C ASP A 22 -3.55 17.90 11.31
N LYS A 23 -4.77 18.29 11.70
CA LYS A 23 -6.02 17.81 11.09
C LYS A 23 -6.05 18.06 9.57
N ASN A 24 -5.49 19.16 9.09
CA ASN A 24 -5.45 19.47 7.66
C ASN A 24 -4.55 18.49 6.90
N LYS A 25 -3.44 18.05 7.51
CA LYS A 25 -2.56 17.03 6.90
C LYS A 25 -3.24 15.67 6.83
N LEU A 26 -3.96 15.28 7.88
CA LEU A 26 -4.73 14.05 7.88
C LEU A 26 -5.82 14.08 6.81
N ASP A 27 -6.61 15.15 6.76
CA ASP A 27 -7.69 15.29 5.78
C ASP A 27 -7.14 15.30 4.34
N ASN A 28 -6.00 15.97 4.10
CA ASN A 28 -5.33 15.96 2.80
C ASN A 28 -4.80 14.57 2.44
N PHE A 29 -4.18 13.86 3.39
CA PHE A 29 -3.70 12.50 3.19
C PHE A 29 -4.85 11.57 2.80
N MET A 30 -5.97 11.63 3.52
CA MET A 30 -7.15 10.79 3.22
C MET A 30 -7.79 11.13 1.87
N LYS A 31 -7.69 12.37 1.39
CA LYS A 31 -8.21 12.79 0.07
C LYS A 31 -7.39 12.26 -1.10
N ILE A 32 -6.09 12.03 -0.93
CA ILE A 32 -5.21 11.58 -2.02
C ILE A 32 -5.02 10.06 -2.07
N ILE A 33 -5.39 9.34 -1.00
CA ILE A 33 -5.31 7.87 -0.97
C ILE A 33 -6.23 7.26 -2.02
N LYS A 34 -5.67 6.33 -2.78
CA LYS A 34 -6.41 5.41 -3.64
C LYS A 34 -6.49 4.04 -2.97
N ILE A 35 -7.67 3.44 -2.97
CA ILE A 35 -7.87 2.08 -2.48
C ILE A 35 -8.00 1.16 -3.68
N ILE A 36 -7.14 0.15 -3.73
CA ILE A 36 -7.21 -0.93 -4.69
C ILE A 36 -7.52 -2.24 -3.96
N LYS A 37 -8.32 -3.09 -4.60
CA LYS A 37 -8.57 -4.47 -4.14
C LYS A 37 -8.01 -5.39 -5.22
N LEU A 38 -7.06 -6.22 -4.84
CA LEU A 38 -6.44 -7.19 -5.72
C LEU A 38 -6.88 -8.60 -5.36
N LYS A 39 -7.09 -9.43 -6.37
CA LYS A 39 -7.28 -10.87 -6.23
C LYS A 39 -5.92 -11.57 -6.15
N ASN A 40 -5.92 -12.80 -5.62
CA ASN A 40 -4.72 -13.61 -5.60
C ASN A 40 -4.20 -13.82 -7.03
N GLY A 41 -2.89 -13.61 -7.23
CA GLY A 41 -2.22 -13.69 -8.52
C GLY A 41 -2.24 -12.39 -9.34
N GLU A 42 -3.01 -11.37 -8.95
CA GLU A 42 -2.93 -10.05 -9.60
C GLU A 42 -1.63 -9.34 -9.22
N LYS A 43 -1.01 -8.70 -10.21
CA LYS A 43 0.24 -7.98 -10.04
C LYS A 43 -0.03 -6.55 -9.61
N LEU A 44 0.68 -6.11 -8.57
CA LEU A 44 0.62 -4.73 -8.09
C LEU A 44 1.53 -3.81 -8.91
N LEU A 45 2.74 -4.29 -9.22
CA LEU A 45 3.79 -3.59 -9.94
C LEU A 45 4.72 -4.62 -10.58
N GLU A 46 5.27 -4.33 -11.77
CA GLU A 46 6.29 -5.13 -12.42
C GLU A 46 7.66 -4.43 -12.41
N GLU A 47 8.74 -5.22 -12.55
CA GLU A 47 10.07 -4.66 -12.70
C GLU A 47 10.18 -3.86 -14.00
N GLY A 48 10.68 -2.63 -13.90
CA GLY A 48 10.71 -1.67 -15.02
C GLY A 48 9.58 -0.66 -15.00
N ASP A 49 8.52 -0.89 -14.20
CA ASP A 49 7.46 0.10 -14.02
C ASP A 49 7.97 1.35 -13.29
N TYR A 50 7.43 2.50 -13.68
CA TYR A 50 7.65 3.75 -12.97
C TYR A 50 6.82 3.76 -11.67
N CYS A 51 7.48 3.49 -10.54
CA CYS A 51 6.85 3.56 -9.23
C CYS A 51 6.67 5.02 -8.78
N THR A 52 5.42 5.50 -8.74
CA THR A 52 5.07 6.88 -8.36
C THR A 52 4.28 6.97 -7.05
N ASP A 53 3.84 5.83 -6.52
CA ASP A 53 2.99 5.74 -5.34
C ASP A 53 3.70 4.92 -4.24
N ILE A 54 3.35 5.21 -2.98
CA ILE A 54 3.71 4.37 -1.83
C ILE A 54 2.51 3.49 -1.50
N VAL A 55 2.73 2.18 -1.46
CA VAL A 55 1.66 1.21 -1.20
C VAL A 55 1.62 0.82 0.27
N PHE A 56 0.42 0.88 0.86
CA PHE A 56 0.14 0.44 2.22
C PHE A 56 -0.81 -0.76 2.18
N VAL A 57 -0.38 -1.89 2.73
CA VAL A 57 -1.21 -3.11 2.76
C VAL A 57 -2.15 -3.06 3.95
N ILE A 58 -3.44 -2.81 3.68
CA ILE A 58 -4.48 -2.80 4.70
C ILE A 58 -4.82 -4.24 5.09
N ASN A 59 -5.11 -5.12 4.13
CA ASN A 59 -5.45 -6.51 4.40
C ASN A 59 -4.80 -7.43 3.36
N GLY A 60 -4.36 -8.61 3.80
CA GLY A 60 -3.68 -9.61 2.99
C GLY A 60 -2.15 -9.55 3.13
N VAL A 61 -1.48 -10.18 2.18
CA VAL A 61 -0.03 -10.24 2.07
C VAL A 61 0.37 -10.02 0.63
N VAL A 62 1.45 -9.28 0.42
CA VAL A 62 2.07 -9.10 -0.88
C VAL A 62 3.43 -9.80 -0.89
N ARG A 63 3.78 -10.44 -2.00
CA ARG A 63 5.10 -11.02 -2.21
C ARG A 63 5.90 -10.05 -3.09
N VAL A 64 7.07 -9.66 -2.63
CA VAL A 64 8.00 -8.81 -3.40
C VAL A 64 9.20 -9.66 -3.78
N TYR A 65 9.51 -9.71 -5.07
CA TYR A 65 10.65 -10.46 -5.59
C TYR A 65 11.21 -9.79 -6.84
N LYS A 66 12.44 -10.14 -7.20
CA LYS A 66 13.08 -9.83 -8.47
C LYS A 66 13.43 -11.12 -9.21
N LEU A 67 13.56 -11.04 -10.53
CA LEU A 67 14.09 -12.15 -11.31
C LEU A 67 15.60 -11.94 -11.51
N SER A 68 16.39 -12.99 -11.26
CA SER A 68 17.79 -13.02 -11.67
C SER A 68 17.89 -13.05 -13.20
N PRO A 69 19.06 -12.73 -13.79
CA PRO A 69 19.27 -12.88 -15.24
C PRO A 69 18.98 -14.30 -15.76
N GLU A 70 19.12 -15.31 -14.91
CA GLU A 70 18.81 -16.72 -15.22
C GLU A 70 17.34 -17.09 -14.98
N GLY A 71 16.50 -16.13 -14.62
CA GLY A 71 15.06 -16.30 -14.40
C GLY A 71 14.69 -16.84 -13.01
N LYS A 72 15.61 -16.85 -12.04
CA LYS A 72 15.30 -17.31 -10.68
C LYS A 72 14.66 -16.20 -9.86
N GLU A 73 13.61 -16.54 -9.11
CA GLU A 73 13.00 -15.60 -8.16
C GLU A 73 13.89 -15.37 -6.94
N ILE A 74 14.15 -14.10 -6.64
CA ILE A 74 14.85 -13.63 -5.44
C ILE A 74 13.85 -12.81 -4.64
N THR A 75 13.34 -13.36 -3.54
CA THR A 75 12.45 -12.64 -2.61
C THR A 75 13.22 -11.50 -1.94
N LEU A 76 12.63 -10.31 -1.93
CA LEU A 76 13.17 -9.15 -1.20
C LEU A 76 12.52 -9.13 0.19
N MET A 77 13.34 -9.27 1.24
CA MET A 77 12.91 -9.26 2.65
C MET A 77 13.12 -7.89 3.29
#